data_AF-A0A822ADV8-F1
#
_entry.id   AF-A0A822ADV8-F1
#
_cell.length_a   1.000
_cell.length_b   1.000
_cell.length_c   1.000
_cell.angle_alpha   90.00
_cell.angle_beta   90.00
_cell.angle_gamma   90.00
#
_symmetry.space_group_name_H-M   'P 1'
#
loop_
_entity.id
_entity.type
_entity.pdbx_description
1 polymer ?
#
loop_
_entity_poly.entity_id
_entity_poly.type
_entity_poly.pdbx_seq_one_letter_code
_entity_poly.pdbx_strand_id
1 'polypeptide(L)'
;INCLDHALEVVNNEIMRLDSSMEKAAEAINRSFNEIKSYVENRRHHLLQSLKTTKDQKLKILNDQLNVILNEKSKIEHECAVFQQASDIHILTQRIQELNDRIERMSLLGEPRENSFMKFEFRHNHALQDLARSLNSVGRIRVSSTYPPLCTAKIEPAVANLQCAIHIETVDYNGNVRIDGGDPLTVNIYDPYGKLYEYNCQDKQCGTYTIVFRPLISGNHKIDIRIFDRPISGSPFNVDVTKHNNPLWSFGKRGRGENELSMPVSVVVNDCIEREQVYVLDPGNSRIKCLTYDGKFIGHLATDSLLESTSTGLAYNSSTSTFYLLDWKSKLITEFSLINSNSSIENSQMNININHQITCSSFNEPVQIALFKQHLNSLLICDNNTLLIVHNRTGDLINKIDTRSLGIKTIKAFTIGLQDEIIISDHHIHILSYEGKYLRKLSSIIQQHIVDVDVHISHQPPDLIPTYYKQQQSRNEIIDESKSNHNLISKGGFYTALCVDKNGLLLAGKCEKDGNSHIEIYDNQGHLLRIIDSYSQRLRRPCSLATTSDGCVFCVDLTTDSIRKYRYT
;
A
#
# COMPACT_ATOMS: atom_id res chain seq x y z
N ILE A 1 60.02 36.19 55.66
CA ILE A 1 61.07 35.42 56.34
C ILE A 1 60.43 34.23 57.08
N ASN A 2 61.19 33.34 57.73
CA ASN A 2 60.85 31.95 58.12
C ASN A 2 59.37 31.49 58.00
N CYS A 3 58.39 32.02 58.76
CA CYS A 3 57.00 31.56 58.65
C CYS A 3 56.32 31.92 57.31
N LEU A 4 56.73 33.02 56.68
CA LEU A 4 56.34 33.44 55.34
C LEU A 4 57.10 32.70 54.25
N ASP A 5 58.35 32.32 54.50
CA ASP A 5 59.15 31.53 53.54
C ASP A 5 58.69 30.08 53.56
N HIS A 6 58.36 29.54 54.73
CA HIS A 6 57.69 28.25 54.86
C HIS A 6 56.26 28.29 54.32
N ALA A 7 55.53 29.41 54.42
CA ALA A 7 54.26 29.56 53.70
C ALA A 7 54.45 29.65 52.18
N LEU A 8 55.53 30.28 51.69
CA LEU A 8 55.89 30.28 50.26
C LEU A 8 56.40 28.93 49.78
N GLU A 9 57.08 28.18 50.62
CA GLU A 9 57.49 26.80 50.37
C GLU A 9 56.27 25.89 50.38
N VAL A 10 55.36 26.02 51.34
CA VAL A 10 54.09 25.29 51.44
C VAL A 10 53.05 25.76 50.43
N VAL A 11 53.19 26.92 49.78
CA VAL A 11 52.27 27.41 48.72
C VAL A 11 52.94 27.48 47.33
N ASN A 12 54.23 27.15 47.23
CA ASN A 12 54.80 26.58 46.00
C ASN A 12 54.70 25.05 46.02
N ASN A 13 54.74 24.42 47.21
CA ASN A 13 54.24 23.06 47.50
C ASN A 13 52.73 22.98 47.72
N GLU A 14 52.03 24.09 47.53
CA GLU A 14 50.59 24.13 47.31
C GLU A 14 50.36 25.23 46.19
N ILE A 15 51.04 24.99 45.03
CA ILE A 15 50.83 25.42 43.62
C ILE A 15 50.74 24.27 42.55
N MET A 16 51.71 23.34 42.39
CA MET A 16 51.91 22.42 41.23
C MET A 16 51.66 20.88 41.35
N ARG A 17 51.19 20.23 42.45
CA ARG A 17 50.49 18.90 42.29
C ARG A 17 49.17 19.17 41.56
N LEU A 18 48.75 20.44 41.39
CA LEU A 18 47.54 20.82 40.69
C LEU A 18 47.86 20.81 39.21
N ASP A 19 48.99 21.40 38.79
CA ASP A 19 49.48 21.16 37.42
C ASP A 19 49.78 19.68 37.22
N SER A 20 50.43 18.98 38.16
CA SER A 20 50.69 17.54 38.03
C SER A 20 49.43 16.65 38.10
N SER A 21 48.34 17.10 38.71
CA SER A 21 47.05 16.37 38.79
C SER A 21 46.14 16.73 37.63
N MET A 22 46.19 17.98 37.16
CA MET A 22 45.65 18.44 35.89
C MET A 22 46.36 17.73 34.74
N GLU A 23 47.68 17.54 34.78
CA GLU A 23 48.45 16.73 33.83
C GLU A 23 48.01 15.27 33.91
N LYS A 24 47.94 14.65 35.10
CA LYS A 24 47.45 13.26 35.25
C LYS A 24 45.99 13.10 34.83
N ALA A 25 45.15 14.12 35.04
CA ALA A 25 43.73 14.13 34.65
C ALA A 25 43.58 14.38 33.15
N ALA A 26 44.33 15.29 32.56
CA ALA A 26 44.38 15.54 31.12
C ALA A 26 45.02 14.36 30.39
N GLU A 27 46.03 13.70 30.95
CA GLU A 27 46.59 12.45 30.46
C GLU A 27 45.57 11.32 30.58
N ALA A 28 44.82 11.20 31.69
CA ALA A 28 43.74 10.23 31.83
C ALA A 28 42.60 10.48 30.81
N ILE A 29 42.18 11.74 30.62
CA ILE A 29 41.19 12.15 29.62
C ILE A 29 41.71 11.83 28.22
N ASN A 30 42.93 12.26 27.87
CA ASN A 30 43.54 11.98 26.57
C ASN A 30 43.71 10.47 26.34
N ARG A 31 44.10 9.71 27.37
CA ARG A 31 44.20 8.25 27.33
C ARG A 31 42.85 7.61 27.06
N SER A 32 41.80 7.98 27.79
CA SER A 32 40.44 7.45 27.56
C SER A 32 39.86 7.86 26.19
N PHE A 33 40.06 9.10 25.74
CA PHE A 33 39.64 9.50 24.40
C PHE A 33 40.50 8.88 23.29
N ASN A 34 41.78 8.58 23.53
CA ASN A 34 42.60 7.82 22.60
C ASN A 34 42.26 6.33 22.61
N GLU A 35 41.79 5.77 23.73
CA GLU A 35 41.21 4.43 23.80
C GLU A 35 39.89 4.36 23.00
N ILE A 36 39.02 5.36 23.13
CA ILE A 36 37.81 5.52 22.31
C ILE A 36 38.15 5.64 20.82
N LYS A 37 39.11 6.50 20.44
CA LYS A 37 39.62 6.57 19.06
C LYS A 37 40.17 5.22 18.59
N SER A 38 40.86 4.47 19.45
CA SER A 38 41.35 3.13 19.15
C SER A 38 40.20 2.15 18.89
N TYR A 39 39.12 2.13 19.69
CA TYR A 39 37.95 1.30 19.40
C TYR A 39 37.28 1.68 18.05
N VAL A 40 37.17 2.98 17.73
CA VAL A 40 36.66 3.46 16.43
C VAL A 40 37.56 3.01 15.27
N GLU A 41 38.86 3.21 15.38
CA GLU A 41 39.85 2.83 14.35
C GLU A 41 39.97 1.32 14.19
N ASN A 42 39.91 0.55 15.27
CA ASN A 42 39.87 -0.91 15.24
C ASN A 42 38.58 -1.41 14.56
N ARG A 43 37.43 -0.77 14.80
CA ARG A 43 36.20 -1.09 14.06
C ARG A 43 36.31 -0.75 12.58
N ARG A 44 36.86 0.42 12.25
CA ARG A 44 37.14 0.85 10.86
C ARG A 44 38.07 -0.14 10.16
N HIS A 45 39.14 -0.57 10.83
CA HIS A 45 40.09 -1.56 10.32
C HIS A 45 39.42 -2.93 10.12
N HIS A 46 38.65 -3.42 11.10
CA HIS A 46 37.90 -4.67 11.00
C HIS A 46 36.92 -4.66 9.82
N LEU A 47 36.21 -3.56 9.57
CA LEU A 47 35.33 -3.41 8.41
C LEU A 47 36.13 -3.38 7.10
N LEU A 48 37.24 -2.64 7.01
CA LEU A 48 38.09 -2.62 5.81
C LEU A 48 38.74 -3.98 5.52
N GLN A 49 39.17 -4.71 6.56
CA GLN A 49 39.68 -6.08 6.45
C GLN A 49 38.57 -7.04 6.01
N SER A 50 37.38 -6.95 6.60
CA SER A 50 36.21 -7.75 6.20
C SER A 50 35.81 -7.47 4.75
N LEU A 51 35.89 -6.22 4.29
CA LEU A 51 35.61 -5.83 2.92
C LEU A 51 36.65 -6.41 1.97
N LYS A 52 37.93 -6.37 2.34
CA LYS A 52 39.01 -7.00 1.58
C LYS A 52 38.82 -8.53 1.51
N THR A 53 38.61 -9.21 2.63
CA THR A 53 38.36 -10.66 2.65
C THR A 53 37.13 -11.04 1.81
N THR A 54 36.05 -10.26 1.88
CA THR A 54 34.84 -10.46 1.06
C THR A 54 35.13 -10.27 -0.42
N LYS A 55 35.88 -9.23 -0.79
CA LYS A 55 36.32 -8.97 -2.16
C LYS A 55 37.21 -10.11 -2.65
N ASP A 56 38.19 -10.53 -1.86
CA ASP A 56 39.18 -11.54 -2.24
C ASP A 56 38.53 -12.94 -2.33
N GLN A 57 37.51 -13.24 -1.52
CA GLN A 57 36.65 -14.43 -1.68
C GLN A 57 35.77 -14.35 -2.93
N LYS A 58 35.11 -13.22 -3.21
CA LYS A 58 34.34 -13.04 -4.45
C LYS A 58 35.23 -13.09 -5.69
N LEU A 59 36.42 -12.49 -5.65
CA LEU A 59 37.43 -12.60 -6.68
C LEU A 59 37.95 -14.02 -6.81
N LYS A 60 38.12 -14.77 -5.71
CA LYS A 60 38.45 -16.21 -5.82
C LYS A 60 37.34 -16.95 -6.54
N ILE A 61 36.07 -16.80 -6.17
CA ILE A 61 34.95 -17.49 -6.85
C ILE A 61 34.85 -17.05 -8.31
N LEU A 62 35.01 -15.76 -8.62
CA LEU A 62 35.02 -15.24 -9.98
C LEU A 62 36.25 -15.71 -10.77
N ASN A 63 37.40 -15.90 -10.11
CA ASN A 63 38.61 -16.45 -10.73
C ASN A 63 38.50 -17.97 -10.90
N ASP A 64 37.83 -18.69 -10.01
CA ASP A 64 37.55 -20.13 -10.14
C ASP A 64 36.52 -20.37 -11.25
N GLN A 65 35.48 -19.53 -11.34
CA GLN A 65 34.55 -19.49 -12.48
C GLN A 65 35.26 -19.06 -13.77
N LEU A 66 36.10 -18.02 -13.73
CA LEU A 66 36.91 -17.61 -14.87
C LEU A 66 37.94 -18.69 -15.22
N ASN A 67 38.43 -19.49 -14.28
CA ASN A 67 39.31 -20.63 -14.55
C ASN A 67 38.52 -21.79 -15.18
N VAL A 68 37.26 -22.04 -14.80
CA VAL A 68 36.41 -23.01 -15.51
C VAL A 68 36.08 -22.50 -16.92
N ILE A 69 35.67 -21.23 -17.05
CA ILE A 69 35.41 -20.59 -18.35
C ILE A 69 36.69 -20.56 -19.20
N LEU A 70 37.86 -20.26 -18.61
CA LEU A 70 39.17 -20.30 -19.26
C LEU A 70 39.67 -21.73 -19.45
N ASN A 71 39.13 -22.77 -18.80
CA ASN A 71 39.52 -24.15 -19.06
C ASN A 71 38.64 -24.77 -20.16
N GLU A 72 37.37 -24.38 -20.29
CA GLU A 72 36.58 -24.69 -21.49
C GLU A 72 37.05 -23.83 -22.68
N LYS A 73 37.27 -22.53 -22.47
CA LYS A 73 37.87 -21.64 -23.46
C LYS A 73 39.33 -21.99 -23.74
N SER A 74 40.08 -22.62 -22.83
CA SER A 74 41.40 -23.20 -23.11
C SER A 74 41.32 -24.59 -23.74
N LYS A 75 40.26 -25.39 -23.60
CA LYS A 75 40.08 -26.51 -24.54
C LYS A 75 39.99 -25.97 -25.98
N ILE A 76 39.27 -24.85 -26.17
CA ILE A 76 39.13 -24.14 -27.45
C ILE A 76 40.41 -23.33 -27.84
N GLU A 77 41.17 -22.78 -26.89
CA GLU A 77 42.34 -21.93 -27.14
C GLU A 77 43.68 -22.67 -27.03
N HIS A 78 43.75 -23.84 -26.42
CA HIS A 78 44.89 -24.77 -26.42
C HIS A 78 44.81 -25.71 -27.64
N GLU A 79 43.61 -25.91 -28.21
CA GLU A 79 43.44 -26.25 -29.63
C GLU A 79 44.09 -25.20 -30.55
N CYS A 80 44.08 -23.91 -30.18
CA CYS A 80 44.64 -22.81 -30.99
C CYS A 80 46.10 -22.43 -30.66
N ALA A 81 46.57 -22.65 -29.42
CA ALA A 81 47.79 -22.03 -28.88
C ALA A 81 48.59 -22.99 -27.99
N VAL A 82 49.43 -23.80 -28.63
CA VAL A 82 50.53 -24.58 -28.02
C VAL A 82 51.75 -23.68 -27.67
N PHE A 83 51.60 -22.35 -27.75
CA PHE A 83 52.71 -21.40 -27.79
C PHE A 83 53.12 -20.79 -26.43
N GLN A 84 53.89 -21.59 -25.69
CA GLN A 84 55.03 -21.16 -24.85
C GLN A 84 54.73 -20.46 -23.49
N GLN A 85 55.76 -20.28 -22.67
CA GLN A 85 55.68 -20.29 -21.20
C GLN A 85 56.55 -19.22 -20.48
N ALA A 86 56.14 -18.86 -19.24
CA ALA A 86 56.98 -18.62 -18.04
C ALA A 86 58.05 -17.49 -18.01
N SER A 87 58.45 -16.89 -16.86
CA SER A 87 57.85 -16.76 -15.49
C SER A 87 58.74 -15.87 -14.58
N ASP A 88 58.15 -15.03 -13.71
CA ASP A 88 58.54 -14.78 -12.29
C ASP A 88 59.99 -14.26 -11.92
N ILE A 89 60.36 -13.75 -10.70
CA ILE A 89 59.63 -13.49 -9.43
C ILE A 89 60.20 -12.33 -8.54
N HIS A 90 59.34 -11.84 -7.63
CA HIS A 90 59.59 -11.22 -6.30
C HIS A 90 60.53 -9.98 -6.07
N ILE A 91 61.08 -9.85 -4.84
CA ILE A 91 60.82 -8.74 -3.87
C ILE A 91 61.69 -8.96 -2.57
N LEU A 92 61.83 -8.19 -1.46
CA LEU A 92 61.14 -7.05 -0.79
C LEU A 92 62.03 -6.39 0.33
N THR A 93 62.08 -5.04 0.47
CA THR A 93 62.31 -4.26 1.75
C THR A 93 63.62 -4.46 2.60
N GLN A 94 63.89 -3.90 3.82
CA GLN A 94 63.14 -3.06 4.82
C GLN A 94 64.01 -2.17 5.78
N ARG A 95 63.48 -0.99 6.18
CA ARG A 95 63.38 -0.32 7.53
C ARG A 95 64.51 -0.23 8.60
N ILE A 96 64.71 1.01 9.10
CA ILE A 96 64.51 1.50 10.52
C ILE A 96 65.49 0.97 11.63
N GLN A 97 65.59 1.44 12.89
CA GLN A 97 64.85 2.43 13.72
C GLN A 97 65.58 3.81 13.78
N GLU A 98 65.86 4.61 14.84
CA GLU A 98 65.66 4.68 16.34
C GLU A 98 65.68 6.21 16.73
N LEU A 99 65.11 6.83 17.79
CA LEU A 99 65.20 6.81 19.29
C LEU A 99 66.63 6.93 19.88
N ASN A 100 66.89 7.62 21.00
CA ASN A 100 66.03 8.29 22.00
C ASN A 100 66.86 9.35 22.76
N ASP A 101 66.44 10.62 22.86
CA ASP A 101 67.15 11.60 23.73
C ASP A 101 66.34 12.88 24.03
N ARG A 102 65.70 12.94 25.22
CA ARG A 102 65.25 14.12 26.01
C ARG A 102 64.19 13.76 27.05
N ILE A 103 64.63 13.09 28.10
CA ILE A 103 63.94 13.08 29.41
C ILE A 103 64.60 14.20 30.26
N GLU A 104 64.11 14.47 31.47
CA GLU A 104 64.76 15.36 32.46
C GLU A 104 64.82 16.86 32.13
N ARG A 105 63.68 17.43 31.70
CA ARG A 105 63.31 18.82 32.08
C ARG A 105 61.98 18.87 32.84
N MET A 106 61.76 17.85 33.67
CA MET A 106 60.63 17.70 34.58
C MET A 106 61.16 17.69 36.02
N SER A 107 60.81 18.71 36.81
CA SER A 107 60.64 18.72 38.28
C SER A 107 60.85 20.16 38.81
N LEU A 108 60.17 20.52 39.91
CA LEU A 108 60.30 21.78 40.68
C LEU A 108 59.63 23.06 40.13
N LEU A 109 58.30 23.01 40.02
CA LEU A 109 57.39 24.10 40.43
C LEU A 109 56.60 23.70 41.71
N GLY A 110 57.07 22.66 42.42
CA GLY A 110 56.27 21.46 42.79
C GLY A 110 55.35 21.50 44.02
N GLU A 111 54.17 20.84 43.89
CA GLU A 111 53.05 20.54 44.84
C GLU A 111 51.94 21.65 44.99
N PRO A 112 50.57 21.45 45.12
CA PRO A 112 49.35 22.05 44.41
C PRO A 112 48.49 23.23 44.95
N ARG A 113 47.92 24.18 44.17
CA ARG A 113 47.17 25.34 44.76
C ARG A 113 45.75 25.10 45.25
N GLU A 114 44.94 24.48 44.41
CA GLU A 114 43.73 23.79 44.85
C GLU A 114 44.16 22.39 45.27
N ASN A 115 43.36 21.67 46.06
CA ASN A 115 43.71 20.28 46.32
C ASN A 115 43.79 19.47 45.01
N SER A 116 44.73 18.52 44.95
CA SER A 116 45.10 17.83 43.70
C SER A 116 44.10 16.74 43.26
N PHE A 117 42.80 16.99 43.35
CA PHE A 117 41.73 16.02 43.11
C PHE A 117 40.90 16.32 41.85
N MET A 118 41.49 16.12 40.67
CA MET A 118 40.72 15.94 39.43
C MET A 118 40.65 14.45 39.07
N LYS A 119 39.60 13.76 39.54
CA LYS A 119 39.40 12.33 39.29
C LYS A 119 38.38 12.12 38.17
N PHE A 120 38.85 11.78 36.97
CA PHE A 120 37.99 11.33 35.87
C PHE A 120 37.43 9.92 36.18
N GLU A 121 36.27 9.85 36.82
CA GLU A 121 35.63 8.60 37.26
C GLU A 121 34.98 7.80 36.12
N PHE A 122 35.80 7.30 35.19
CA PHE A 122 35.30 6.42 34.13
C PHE A 122 34.93 5.00 34.63
N ARG A 123 35.32 4.61 35.85
CA ARG A 123 35.17 3.23 36.37
C ARG A 123 33.78 2.86 36.89
N HIS A 124 32.88 3.83 37.09
CA HIS A 124 31.54 3.60 37.63
C HIS A 124 30.43 3.61 36.58
N ASN A 125 30.77 3.75 35.29
CA ASN A 125 29.80 3.75 34.20
C ASN A 125 30.18 2.67 33.17
N HIS A 126 29.21 1.87 32.74
CA HIS A 126 29.40 0.88 31.68
C HIS A 126 29.67 1.51 30.29
N ALA A 127 29.59 2.85 30.18
CA ALA A 127 29.83 3.66 28.99
C ALA A 127 30.91 3.17 28.01
N LEU A 128 32.11 2.72 28.42
CA LEU A 128 33.11 2.20 27.46
C LEU A 128 32.68 0.85 26.87
N GLN A 129 32.06 -0.01 27.67
CA GLN A 129 31.59 -1.34 27.28
C GLN A 129 30.25 -1.26 26.54
N ASP A 130 29.44 -0.23 26.79
CA ASP A 130 28.28 0.15 25.97
C ASP A 130 28.71 0.74 24.63
N LEU A 131 29.70 1.64 24.63
CA LEU A 131 30.28 2.22 23.42
C LEU A 131 30.97 1.14 22.58
N ALA A 132 31.71 0.20 23.18
CA ALA A 132 32.32 -0.92 22.47
C ALA A 132 31.27 -1.89 21.90
N ARG A 133 30.18 -2.18 22.63
CA ARG A 133 29.03 -2.93 22.11
C ARG A 133 28.37 -2.21 20.93
N SER A 134 28.17 -0.89 21.05
CA SER A 134 27.58 -0.06 19.98
C SER A 134 28.50 0.07 18.77
N LEU A 135 29.81 0.25 18.96
CA LEU A 135 30.78 0.26 17.86
C LEU A 135 30.84 -1.08 17.13
N ASN A 136 30.57 -2.20 17.82
CA ASN A 136 30.42 -3.50 17.18
C ASN A 136 29.14 -3.66 16.34
N SER A 137 28.12 -2.83 16.52
CA SER A 137 26.96 -2.73 15.61
C SER A 137 27.09 -1.61 14.55
N VAL A 138 28.03 -0.67 14.70
CA VAL A 138 28.32 0.34 13.67
C VAL A 138 28.85 -0.33 12.39
N GLY A 139 28.03 -0.26 11.34
CA GLY A 139 28.35 -0.73 9.98
C GLY A 139 28.38 -2.25 9.83
N ARG A 140 27.82 -2.76 8.72
CA ARG A 140 27.96 -4.15 8.28
C ARG A 140 28.10 -4.16 6.76
N ILE A 141 28.98 -5.02 6.24
CA ILE A 141 29.06 -5.27 4.79
C ILE A 141 27.90 -6.18 4.41
N ARG A 142 26.98 -5.68 3.59
CA ARG A 142 25.95 -6.51 2.96
C ARG A 142 26.60 -7.29 1.82
N VAL A 143 26.37 -8.59 1.78
CA VAL A 143 26.72 -9.44 0.64
C VAL A 143 25.45 -10.12 0.19
N SER A 144 25.16 -10.03 -1.10
CA SER A 144 24.09 -10.78 -1.72
C SER A 144 24.64 -11.90 -2.61
N SER A 145 23.87 -12.99 -2.64
CA SER A 145 23.99 -14.16 -3.53
C SER A 145 22.84 -14.22 -4.56
N THR A 146 21.97 -13.21 -4.60
CA THR A 146 20.86 -13.10 -5.56
C THR A 146 21.36 -13.26 -7.00
N TYR A 147 20.72 -14.12 -7.78
CA TYR A 147 21.07 -14.44 -9.16
C TYR A 147 19.97 -13.99 -10.13
N PRO A 148 20.11 -12.81 -10.78
CA PRO A 148 19.04 -12.17 -11.54
C PRO A 148 18.36 -13.06 -12.60
N PRO A 149 19.08 -13.89 -13.40
CA PRO A 149 18.46 -14.71 -14.44
C PRO A 149 17.49 -15.81 -13.96
N LEU A 150 17.45 -16.12 -12.65
CA LEU A 150 16.44 -17.02 -12.06
C LEU A 150 15.39 -16.27 -11.23
N CYS A 151 15.57 -14.98 -10.97
CA CYS A 151 14.58 -14.16 -10.26
C CYS A 151 13.33 -13.95 -11.14
N THR A 152 12.15 -13.89 -10.52
CA THR A 152 10.87 -13.78 -11.23
C THR A 152 10.15 -12.48 -10.89
N ALA A 153 9.28 -12.02 -11.79
CA ALA A 153 8.36 -10.92 -11.54
C ALA A 153 6.94 -11.28 -11.96
N LYS A 154 5.98 -11.05 -11.06
CA LYS A 154 4.55 -11.19 -11.29
C LYS A 154 3.93 -9.80 -11.34
N ILE A 155 3.53 -9.39 -12.54
CA ILE A 155 2.86 -8.11 -12.82
C ILE A 155 1.34 -8.33 -12.66
N GLU A 156 0.65 -7.45 -11.96
CA GLU A 156 -0.82 -7.48 -11.86
C GLU A 156 -1.51 -7.00 -13.15
N PRO A 157 -2.79 -7.37 -13.39
CA PRO A 157 -3.57 -6.82 -14.50
C PRO A 157 -3.70 -5.29 -14.39
N ALA A 158 -3.08 -4.57 -15.32
CA ALA A 158 -2.99 -3.13 -15.29
C ALA A 158 -4.18 -2.46 -15.99
N VAL A 159 -4.82 -1.51 -15.30
CA VAL A 159 -5.89 -0.66 -15.84
C VAL A 159 -5.44 0.80 -15.77
N ALA A 160 -5.66 1.56 -16.84
CA ALA A 160 -5.29 2.97 -16.90
C ALA A 160 -5.92 3.76 -15.74
N ASN A 161 -5.11 4.59 -15.09
CA ASN A 161 -5.43 5.40 -13.92
C ASN A 161 -5.75 4.63 -12.63
N LEU A 162 -5.57 3.30 -12.56
CA LEU A 162 -5.58 2.54 -11.31
C LEU A 162 -4.15 2.23 -10.83
N GLN A 163 -4.01 1.93 -9.54
CA GLN A 163 -2.74 1.47 -8.97
C GLN A 163 -2.48 0.01 -9.35
N CYS A 164 -1.30 -0.25 -9.91
CA CYS A 164 -0.81 -1.58 -10.30
C CYS A 164 0.42 -1.95 -9.46
N ALA A 165 0.49 -3.20 -9.01
CA ALA A 165 1.68 -3.73 -8.37
C ALA A 165 2.49 -4.67 -9.30
N ILE A 166 3.78 -4.77 -9.01
CA ILE A 166 4.66 -5.83 -9.51
C ILE A 166 5.34 -6.46 -8.31
N HIS A 167 5.19 -7.77 -8.14
CA HIS A 167 5.85 -8.52 -7.08
C HIS A 167 7.05 -9.24 -7.67
N ILE A 168 8.24 -8.94 -7.15
CA ILE A 168 9.50 -9.52 -7.59
C ILE A 168 10.01 -10.44 -6.49
N GLU A 169 10.33 -11.68 -6.84
CA GLU A 169 10.90 -12.68 -5.95
C GLU A 169 12.35 -12.96 -6.36
N THR A 170 13.29 -12.77 -5.44
CA THR A 170 14.70 -13.03 -5.70
C THR A 170 15.15 -14.37 -5.17
N VAL A 171 15.99 -15.04 -5.95
CA VAL A 171 16.54 -16.37 -5.66
C VAL A 171 18.06 -16.36 -5.77
N ASP A 172 18.72 -17.31 -5.13
CA ASP A 172 20.15 -17.58 -5.34
C ASP A 172 20.43 -18.34 -6.65
N TYR A 173 21.71 -18.62 -6.93
CA TYR A 173 22.13 -19.39 -8.11
C TYR A 173 21.57 -20.83 -8.14
N ASN A 174 21.20 -21.40 -7.00
CA ASN A 174 20.63 -22.74 -6.89
C ASN A 174 19.08 -22.72 -7.00
N GLY A 175 18.46 -21.54 -7.13
CA GLY A 175 17.01 -21.36 -7.18
C GLY A 175 16.32 -21.25 -5.82
N ASN A 176 17.05 -21.14 -4.71
CA ASN A 176 16.43 -20.95 -3.38
C ASN A 176 15.98 -19.49 -3.20
N VAL A 177 14.76 -19.29 -2.70
CA VAL A 177 14.24 -17.94 -2.36
C VAL A 177 15.13 -17.28 -1.31
N ARG A 178 15.47 -16.01 -1.56
CA ARG A 178 16.32 -15.20 -0.68
C ARG A 178 15.55 -14.81 0.58
N ILE A 179 16.22 -14.86 1.74
CA ILE A 179 15.63 -14.46 3.03
C ILE A 179 16.04 -13.05 3.48
N ASP A 180 16.92 -12.38 2.73
CA ASP A 180 17.33 -10.99 2.94
C ASP A 180 17.11 -10.18 1.66
N GLY A 181 16.48 -9.01 1.78
CA GLY A 181 16.28 -8.03 0.69
C GLY A 181 17.53 -7.16 0.41
N GLY A 182 17.31 -5.87 0.19
CA GLY A 182 18.36 -4.84 0.03
C GLY A 182 19.32 -5.04 -1.14
N ASP A 183 18.89 -5.70 -2.21
CA ASP A 183 19.59 -5.75 -3.50
C ASP A 183 19.37 -4.43 -4.28
N PRO A 184 20.34 -3.96 -5.08
CA PRO A 184 20.15 -2.81 -5.97
C PRO A 184 19.23 -3.20 -7.14
N LEU A 185 17.96 -2.85 -6.99
CA LEU A 185 16.87 -3.08 -7.93
C LEU A 185 16.59 -1.80 -8.75
N THR A 186 16.69 -1.92 -10.07
CA THR A 186 16.37 -0.86 -11.04
C THR A 186 15.18 -1.30 -11.87
N VAL A 187 14.16 -0.45 -11.99
CA VAL A 187 12.96 -0.74 -12.79
C VAL A 187 12.68 0.46 -13.69
N ASN A 188 12.56 0.20 -14.99
CA ASN A 188 12.19 1.22 -15.97
C ASN A 188 10.84 0.86 -16.58
N ILE A 189 9.80 1.63 -16.26
CA ILE A 189 8.44 1.45 -16.76
C ILE A 189 8.20 2.51 -17.85
N TYR A 190 8.01 2.08 -19.08
CA TYR A 190 7.76 2.95 -20.23
C TYR A 190 6.30 2.87 -20.69
N ASP A 191 5.70 4.02 -20.98
CA ASP A 191 4.41 4.11 -21.67
C ASP A 191 4.53 3.74 -23.17
N PRO A 192 3.42 3.65 -23.93
CA PRO A 192 3.44 3.27 -25.35
C PRO A 192 4.18 4.27 -26.26
N TYR A 193 4.50 5.47 -25.76
CA TYR A 193 5.23 6.53 -26.45
C TYR A 193 6.69 6.66 -25.99
N GLY A 194 7.12 5.84 -25.02
CA GLY A 194 8.48 5.82 -24.48
C GLY A 194 8.71 6.73 -23.27
N LYS A 195 7.68 7.35 -22.70
CA LYS A 195 7.79 8.16 -21.46
C LYS A 195 7.98 7.25 -20.25
N LEU A 196 8.91 7.59 -19.37
CA LEU A 196 9.13 6.86 -18.11
C LEU A 196 8.04 7.20 -17.07
N TYR A 197 7.56 6.20 -16.34
CA TYR A 197 6.76 6.40 -15.12
C TYR A 197 7.62 6.37 -13.86
N GLU A 198 7.25 7.22 -12.90
CA GLU A 198 7.68 7.09 -11.51
C GLU A 198 7.01 5.88 -10.85
N TYR A 199 7.71 5.29 -9.87
CA TYR A 199 7.24 4.14 -9.11
C TYR A 199 7.72 4.24 -7.66
N ASN A 200 6.95 3.68 -6.74
CA ASN A 200 7.39 3.40 -5.38
C ASN A 200 7.94 1.96 -5.30
N CYS A 201 9.00 1.75 -4.52
CA CYS A 201 9.63 0.45 -4.35
C CYS A 201 9.70 0.06 -2.87
N GLN A 202 8.90 -0.93 -2.48
CA GLN A 202 8.92 -1.51 -1.14
C GLN A 202 9.77 -2.79 -1.13
N ASP A 203 10.97 -2.71 -0.56
CA ASP A 203 11.71 -3.89 -0.11
C ASP A 203 11.04 -4.46 1.16
N LYS A 204 10.56 -5.71 1.09
CA LYS A 204 9.95 -6.40 2.26
C LYS A 204 11.01 -7.01 3.18
N GLN A 205 12.30 -6.83 2.87
CA GLN A 205 13.48 -7.34 3.55
C GLN A 205 13.64 -8.86 3.57
N CYS A 206 12.67 -9.61 3.03
CA CYS A 206 12.64 -11.07 2.93
C CYS A 206 12.84 -11.58 1.48
N GLY A 207 13.75 -10.96 0.72
CA GLY A 207 14.02 -11.32 -0.69
C GLY A 207 12.88 -11.04 -1.68
N THR A 208 11.79 -10.42 -1.23
CA THR A 208 10.68 -10.00 -2.09
C THR A 208 10.54 -8.48 -2.11
N TYR A 209 10.29 -7.94 -3.30
CA TYR A 209 10.13 -6.52 -3.55
C TYR A 209 8.75 -6.29 -4.15
N THR A 210 8.12 -5.17 -3.81
CA THR A 210 6.84 -4.76 -4.41
C THR A 210 6.98 -3.36 -4.99
N ILE A 211 6.93 -3.30 -6.31
CA ILE A 211 6.89 -2.06 -7.08
C ILE A 211 5.44 -1.64 -7.20
N VAL A 212 5.15 -0.35 -7.01
CA VAL A 212 3.81 0.23 -7.11
C VAL A 212 3.86 1.43 -8.05
N PHE A 213 3.03 1.42 -9.08
CA PHE A 213 2.92 2.51 -10.06
C PHE A 213 1.46 2.70 -10.51
N ARG A 214 1.19 3.80 -11.21
CA ARG A 214 -0.12 4.10 -11.82
C ARG A 214 0.09 4.48 -13.29
N PRO A 215 -0.15 3.59 -14.27
CA PRO A 215 -0.13 3.97 -15.66
C PRO A 215 -1.30 4.93 -15.94
N LEU A 216 -1.09 5.99 -16.71
CA LEU A 216 -2.11 7.03 -16.98
C LEU A 216 -2.84 6.80 -18.31
N ILE A 217 -2.21 6.07 -19.21
CA ILE A 217 -2.64 5.82 -20.60
C ILE A 217 -2.86 4.31 -20.78
N SER A 218 -3.75 3.92 -21.68
CA SER A 218 -3.96 2.52 -22.09
C SER A 218 -3.11 2.12 -23.30
N GLY A 219 -2.69 0.84 -23.37
CA GLY A 219 -1.92 0.25 -24.46
C GLY A 219 -0.68 -0.50 -23.96
N ASN A 220 0.11 -1.04 -24.87
CA ASN A 220 1.30 -1.84 -24.53
C ASN A 220 2.43 -1.00 -23.90
N HIS A 221 2.61 -1.16 -22.60
CA HIS A 221 3.72 -0.63 -21.83
C HIS A 221 4.90 -1.60 -21.82
N LYS A 222 6.13 -1.09 -21.67
CA LYS A 222 7.34 -1.91 -21.57
C LYS A 222 7.96 -1.76 -20.19
N ILE A 223 8.26 -2.87 -19.52
CA ILE A 223 8.81 -2.88 -18.15
C ILE A 223 10.14 -3.64 -18.13
N ASP A 224 11.24 -2.93 -17.92
CA ASP A 224 12.58 -3.50 -17.78
C ASP A 224 13.00 -3.53 -16.31
N ILE A 225 13.14 -4.74 -15.75
CA ILE A 225 13.50 -5.00 -14.36
C ILE A 225 14.92 -5.58 -14.32
N ARG A 226 15.80 -4.95 -13.54
CA ARG A 226 17.20 -5.34 -13.39
C ARG A 226 17.65 -5.37 -11.93
N ILE A 227 18.54 -6.30 -11.61
CA ILE A 227 19.17 -6.43 -10.30
C ILE A 227 20.69 -6.55 -10.53
N PHE A 228 21.49 -5.72 -9.85
CA PHE A 228 22.92 -5.53 -10.17
C PHE A 228 23.16 -5.20 -11.66
N ASP A 229 22.33 -4.31 -12.22
CA ASP A 229 22.32 -3.88 -13.63
C ASP A 229 22.05 -4.99 -14.68
N ARG A 230 21.78 -6.22 -14.24
CA ARG A 230 21.46 -7.37 -15.10
C ARG A 230 19.94 -7.61 -15.14
N PRO A 231 19.35 -7.90 -16.32
CA PRO A 231 17.93 -8.21 -16.41
C PRO A 231 17.58 -9.48 -15.62
N ILE A 232 16.38 -9.51 -15.06
CA ILE A 232 15.79 -10.73 -14.50
C ILE A 232 15.17 -11.63 -15.58
N SER A 233 14.76 -12.84 -15.22
CA SER A 233 14.04 -13.73 -16.14
C SER A 233 12.78 -13.05 -16.69
N GLY A 234 12.61 -13.07 -18.02
CA GLY A 234 11.48 -12.43 -18.71
C GLY A 234 11.60 -10.92 -18.95
N SER A 235 12.61 -10.23 -18.41
CA SER A 235 12.82 -8.80 -18.68
C SER A 235 13.43 -8.56 -20.08
N PRO A 236 12.96 -7.57 -20.86
CA PRO A 236 11.85 -6.66 -20.57
C PRO A 236 10.47 -7.26 -20.88
N PHE A 237 9.53 -7.04 -19.97
CA PHE A 237 8.13 -7.45 -20.11
C PHE A 237 7.35 -6.47 -20.99
N ASN A 238 6.40 -6.97 -21.76
CA ASN A 238 5.38 -6.20 -22.47
C ASN A 238 4.04 -6.38 -21.72
N VAL A 239 3.35 -5.29 -21.42
CA VAL A 239 2.15 -5.26 -20.56
C VAL A 239 1.07 -4.43 -21.23
N ASP A 240 -0.01 -5.06 -21.68
CA ASP A 240 -1.17 -4.33 -22.21
C ASP A 240 -1.98 -3.72 -21.05
N VAL A 241 -1.92 -2.38 -20.93
CA VAL A 241 -2.70 -1.63 -19.93
C VAL A 241 -4.08 -1.33 -20.53
N THR A 242 -5.13 -1.95 -20.02
CA THR A 242 -6.48 -1.74 -20.55
C THR A 242 -7.09 -0.42 -20.07
N LYS A 243 -7.99 0.17 -20.86
CA LYS A 243 -8.85 1.29 -20.43
C LYS A 243 -10.12 0.83 -19.69
N HIS A 244 -10.39 -0.49 -19.67
CA HIS A 244 -11.64 -1.06 -19.20
C HIS A 244 -11.48 -1.69 -17.80
N ASN A 245 -12.25 -1.22 -16.82
CA ASN A 245 -12.20 -1.72 -15.46
C ASN A 245 -13.20 -2.87 -15.28
N ASN A 246 -12.72 -4.07 -15.62
CA ASN A 246 -13.46 -5.33 -15.49
C ASN A 246 -13.33 -5.92 -14.08
N PRO A 247 -14.26 -6.78 -13.63
CA PRO A 247 -14.20 -7.34 -12.28
C PRO A 247 -12.98 -8.26 -12.11
N LEU A 248 -12.32 -8.14 -10.96
CA LEU A 248 -11.25 -9.05 -10.50
C LEU A 248 -11.78 -10.48 -10.35
N TRP A 249 -13.01 -10.61 -9.87
CA TRP A 249 -13.80 -11.83 -9.92
C TRP A 249 -15.31 -11.55 -9.89
N SER A 250 -16.10 -12.53 -10.33
CA SER A 250 -17.57 -12.54 -10.23
C SER A 250 -18.01 -13.87 -9.60
N PHE A 251 -18.95 -13.80 -8.65
CA PHE A 251 -19.58 -14.94 -8.01
C PHE A 251 -21.11 -14.84 -8.15
N GLY A 252 -21.78 -15.98 -8.27
CA GLY A 252 -23.23 -16.06 -8.38
C GLY A 252 -23.76 -16.03 -9.81
N LYS A 253 -24.88 -16.71 -9.97
CA LYS A 253 -25.80 -16.74 -11.10
C LYS A 253 -27.18 -17.07 -10.56
N ARG A 254 -28.25 -16.82 -11.32
CA ARG A 254 -29.62 -17.11 -10.89
C ARG A 254 -29.82 -18.58 -10.52
N GLY A 255 -30.22 -18.84 -9.28
CA GLY A 255 -30.49 -20.19 -8.77
C GLY A 255 -30.51 -20.28 -7.25
N ARG A 256 -30.36 -21.51 -6.72
CA ARG A 256 -30.45 -21.81 -5.28
C ARG A 256 -29.23 -22.53 -4.71
N GLY A 257 -28.39 -23.13 -5.56
CA GLY A 257 -27.22 -23.89 -5.16
C GLY A 257 -26.11 -23.09 -4.49
N GLU A 258 -25.01 -23.79 -4.22
CA GLU A 258 -23.82 -23.29 -3.53
C GLU A 258 -23.23 -22.03 -4.20
N ASN A 259 -23.05 -22.07 -5.52
CA ASN A 259 -22.48 -21.01 -6.33
C ASN A 259 -23.54 -20.12 -7.02
N GLU A 260 -24.77 -20.07 -6.47
CA GLU A 260 -25.93 -19.40 -7.06
C GLU A 260 -26.58 -18.40 -6.08
N LEU A 261 -27.30 -17.40 -6.60
CA LEU A 261 -28.05 -16.39 -5.84
C LEU A 261 -29.45 -16.20 -6.47
N SER A 262 -30.39 -15.63 -5.73
CA SER A 262 -31.75 -15.34 -6.19
C SER A 262 -32.22 -14.02 -5.58
N MET A 263 -32.22 -12.97 -6.40
CA MET A 263 -32.51 -11.59 -6.02
C MET A 263 -31.65 -11.08 -4.85
N PRO A 264 -30.30 -11.18 -4.90
CA PRO A 264 -29.45 -10.66 -3.83
C PRO A 264 -29.60 -9.13 -3.73
N VAL A 265 -29.71 -8.60 -2.50
CA VAL A 265 -30.07 -7.18 -2.28
C VAL A 265 -28.93 -6.36 -1.69
N SER A 266 -28.26 -6.87 -0.65
CA SER A 266 -27.20 -6.16 0.08
C SER A 266 -25.90 -6.95 0.14
N VAL A 267 -24.76 -6.26 0.13
CA VAL A 267 -23.45 -6.79 0.51
C VAL A 267 -22.89 -5.98 1.69
N VAL A 268 -22.29 -6.69 2.66
CA VAL A 268 -21.47 -6.10 3.72
C VAL A 268 -20.15 -6.87 3.82
N VAL A 269 -19.09 -6.20 4.29
CA VAL A 269 -17.74 -6.77 4.40
C VAL A 269 -17.19 -6.64 5.80
N ASN A 270 -16.42 -7.64 6.22
CA ASN A 270 -15.58 -7.54 7.39
C ASN A 270 -14.21 -7.00 7.00
N ASP A 271 -14.02 -5.68 7.10
CA ASP A 271 -12.76 -4.96 6.81
C ASP A 271 -11.70 -5.11 7.94
N CYS A 272 -11.84 -6.14 8.78
CA CYS A 272 -10.87 -6.50 9.81
C CYS A 272 -9.80 -7.43 9.23
N ILE A 273 -8.58 -6.93 9.15
CA ILE A 273 -7.39 -7.47 8.46
C ILE A 273 -7.16 -8.99 8.63
N GLU A 274 -7.51 -9.57 9.77
CA GLU A 274 -7.29 -11.00 10.03
C GLU A 274 -8.30 -11.94 9.33
N ARG A 275 -9.49 -11.45 8.96
CA ARG A 275 -10.61 -12.28 8.44
C ARG A 275 -11.49 -11.52 7.44
N GLU A 276 -10.90 -11.08 6.33
CA GLU A 276 -11.65 -10.44 5.24
C GLU A 276 -12.68 -11.41 4.63
N GLN A 277 -13.96 -11.15 4.93
CA GLN A 277 -15.10 -11.97 4.57
C GLN A 277 -16.23 -11.10 4.02
N VAL A 278 -16.93 -11.62 3.02
CA VAL A 278 -17.99 -10.92 2.29
C VAL A 278 -19.32 -11.62 2.56
N TYR A 279 -20.30 -10.86 3.04
CA TYR A 279 -21.62 -11.35 3.42
C TYR A 279 -22.67 -10.77 2.47
N VAL A 280 -23.36 -11.64 1.74
CA VAL A 280 -24.36 -11.25 0.73
C VAL A 280 -25.75 -11.66 1.18
N LEU A 281 -26.65 -10.70 1.37
CA LEU A 281 -28.06 -10.98 1.64
C LEU A 281 -28.72 -11.51 0.37
N ASP A 282 -29.27 -12.73 0.43
CA ASP A 282 -29.84 -13.52 -0.68
C ASP A 282 -31.31 -13.91 -0.37
N PRO A 283 -32.27 -12.94 -0.30
CA PRO A 283 -33.61 -13.18 0.23
C PRO A 283 -34.45 -14.17 -0.59
N GLY A 284 -34.25 -14.25 -1.92
CA GLY A 284 -34.94 -15.24 -2.75
C GLY A 284 -34.53 -16.70 -2.42
N ASN A 285 -33.52 -16.88 -1.56
CA ASN A 285 -33.10 -18.14 -0.96
C ASN A 285 -33.10 -18.11 0.58
N SER A 286 -33.75 -17.13 1.23
CA SER A 286 -33.90 -17.03 2.70
C SER A 286 -32.58 -17.18 3.49
N ARG A 287 -31.50 -16.56 2.99
CA ARG A 287 -30.16 -16.72 3.59
C ARG A 287 -29.27 -15.48 3.46
N ILE A 288 -28.21 -15.44 4.26
CA ILE A 288 -27.02 -14.61 3.98
C ILE A 288 -25.89 -15.56 3.58
N LYS A 289 -25.25 -15.32 2.43
CA LYS A 289 -24.16 -16.14 1.90
C LYS A 289 -22.80 -15.58 2.30
N CYS A 290 -21.91 -16.45 2.76
CA CYS A 290 -20.59 -16.08 3.26
C CYS A 290 -19.51 -16.50 2.27
N LEU A 291 -18.72 -15.53 1.79
CA LEU A 291 -17.61 -15.72 0.85
C LEU A 291 -16.29 -15.24 1.45
N THR A 292 -15.17 -15.78 0.96
CA THR A 292 -13.84 -15.20 1.20
C THR A 292 -13.64 -13.91 0.41
N TYR A 293 -12.61 -13.14 0.76
CA TYR A 293 -12.14 -11.99 -0.03
C TYR A 293 -11.79 -12.33 -1.51
N ASP A 294 -11.47 -13.60 -1.79
CA ASP A 294 -11.21 -14.16 -3.12
C ASP A 294 -12.46 -14.71 -3.83
N GLY A 295 -13.65 -14.56 -3.23
CA GLY A 295 -14.92 -14.99 -3.83
C GLY A 295 -15.19 -16.49 -3.74
N LYS A 296 -14.45 -17.23 -2.92
CA LYS A 296 -14.72 -18.65 -2.65
C LYS A 296 -15.87 -18.76 -1.65
N PHE A 297 -16.79 -19.69 -1.88
CA PHE A 297 -17.85 -20.01 -0.93
C PHE A 297 -17.25 -20.57 0.38
N ILE A 298 -17.75 -20.09 1.53
CA ILE A 298 -17.42 -20.63 2.86
C ILE A 298 -18.61 -21.42 3.41
N GLY A 299 -19.81 -20.88 3.24
CA GLY A 299 -21.02 -21.37 3.86
C GLY A 299 -22.15 -20.36 3.74
N HIS A 300 -23.23 -20.61 4.48
CA HIS A 300 -24.35 -19.68 4.56
C HIS A 300 -24.99 -19.67 5.95
N LEU A 301 -25.65 -18.56 6.22
CA LEU A 301 -26.49 -18.30 7.37
C LEU A 301 -27.92 -18.55 6.90
N ALA A 302 -28.47 -19.70 7.29
CA ALA A 302 -29.87 -20.06 7.08
C ALA A 302 -30.48 -20.39 8.44
N THR A 303 -31.52 -19.66 8.80
CA THR A 303 -32.24 -19.76 10.07
C THR A 303 -33.72 -19.57 9.80
N ASP A 304 -34.49 -20.66 9.91
CA ASP A 304 -35.89 -20.77 9.49
C ASP A 304 -36.87 -19.83 10.24
N SER A 305 -36.36 -19.12 11.26
CA SER A 305 -37.09 -18.16 12.10
C SER A 305 -36.62 -16.70 11.97
N LEU A 306 -35.57 -16.42 11.18
CA LEU A 306 -34.93 -15.09 11.10
C LEU A 306 -34.88 -14.51 9.69
N LEU A 307 -34.59 -15.33 8.68
CA LEU A 307 -34.33 -14.88 7.32
C LEU A 307 -35.50 -15.19 6.38
N GLU A 308 -36.56 -14.38 6.47
CA GLU A 308 -37.63 -14.39 5.47
C GLU A 308 -37.16 -13.80 4.13
N SER A 309 -37.81 -14.22 3.05
CA SER A 309 -37.63 -13.63 1.70
C SER A 309 -38.03 -12.15 1.58
N THR A 310 -38.57 -11.58 2.66
CA THR A 310 -38.88 -10.15 2.85
C THR A 310 -37.77 -9.37 3.56
N SER A 311 -36.60 -9.99 3.81
CA SER A 311 -35.39 -9.29 4.26
C SER A 311 -34.94 -8.27 3.21
N THR A 312 -34.81 -6.99 3.58
CA THR A 312 -34.49 -5.89 2.66
C THR A 312 -33.10 -5.30 2.89
N GLY A 313 -32.74 -5.07 4.15
CA GLY A 313 -31.50 -4.43 4.53
C GLY A 313 -30.60 -5.33 5.36
N LEU A 314 -29.29 -5.27 5.09
CA LEU A 314 -28.26 -5.85 5.94
C LEU A 314 -27.17 -4.80 6.14
N ALA A 315 -26.84 -4.52 7.40
CA ALA A 315 -25.68 -3.72 7.81
C ALA A 315 -24.82 -4.52 8.81
N TYR A 316 -23.54 -4.16 8.92
CA TYR A 316 -22.57 -4.85 9.78
C TYR A 316 -21.64 -3.85 10.46
N ASN A 317 -21.29 -4.12 11.72
CA ASN A 317 -20.32 -3.36 12.49
C ASN A 317 -19.10 -4.25 12.76
N SER A 318 -18.01 -4.00 12.03
CA SER A 318 -16.76 -4.76 12.12
C SER A 318 -16.12 -4.70 13.52
N SER A 319 -16.28 -3.58 14.25
CA SER A 319 -15.68 -3.38 15.58
C SER A 319 -16.32 -4.24 16.66
N THR A 320 -17.61 -4.59 16.52
CA THR A 320 -18.36 -5.44 17.45
C THR A 320 -18.66 -6.83 16.88
N SER A 321 -18.40 -7.06 15.59
CA SER A 321 -18.87 -8.24 14.85
C SER A 321 -20.39 -8.48 15.00
N THR A 322 -21.18 -7.39 15.01
CA THR A 322 -22.65 -7.44 15.03
C THR A 322 -23.23 -7.11 13.66
N PHE A 323 -24.27 -7.86 13.29
CA PHE A 323 -25.08 -7.64 12.11
C PHE A 323 -26.43 -7.04 12.50
N TYR A 324 -26.98 -6.21 11.63
CA TYR A 324 -28.34 -5.67 11.74
C TYR A 324 -29.12 -6.04 10.47
N LEU A 325 -30.07 -6.97 10.60
CA LEU A 325 -30.99 -7.38 9.55
C LEU A 325 -32.27 -6.56 9.66
N LEU A 326 -32.75 -6.03 8.53
CA LEU A 326 -34.02 -5.33 8.40
C LEU A 326 -34.97 -6.12 7.49
N ASP A 327 -36.19 -6.37 7.94
CA ASP A 327 -37.25 -7.05 7.18
C ASP A 327 -38.49 -6.15 7.07
N TRP A 328 -39.03 -6.00 5.85
CA TRP A 328 -40.11 -5.03 5.59
C TRP A 328 -41.49 -5.48 6.07
N LYS A 329 -41.70 -6.79 6.19
CA LYS A 329 -43.00 -7.43 6.44
C LYS A 329 -43.29 -7.55 7.93
N SER A 330 -42.31 -8.02 8.69
CA SER A 330 -42.32 -8.07 10.16
C SER A 330 -42.05 -6.70 10.78
N LYS A 331 -41.39 -5.79 10.04
CA LYS A 331 -40.92 -4.47 10.51
C LYS A 331 -39.95 -4.56 11.69
N LEU A 332 -39.23 -5.68 11.78
CA LEU A 332 -38.19 -5.92 12.79
C LEU A 332 -36.82 -5.49 12.25
N ILE A 333 -36.03 -4.90 13.14
CA ILE A 333 -34.57 -4.86 13.03
C ILE A 333 -34.04 -5.90 14.01
N THR A 334 -33.31 -6.90 13.53
CA THR A 334 -32.66 -7.91 14.38
C THR A 334 -31.17 -7.65 14.46
N GLU A 335 -30.68 -7.42 15.68
CA GLU A 335 -29.25 -7.40 16.01
C GLU A 335 -28.79 -8.83 16.32
N PHE A 336 -27.77 -9.33 15.61
CA PHE A 336 -27.26 -10.68 15.81
C PHE A 336 -25.73 -10.76 15.66
N SER A 337 -25.15 -11.83 16.20
CA SER A 337 -23.72 -12.13 16.10
C SER A 337 -23.49 -13.58 15.66
N LEU A 338 -22.30 -13.86 15.12
CA LEU A 338 -21.90 -15.22 14.74
C LEU A 338 -21.38 -15.98 15.94
N ILE A 339 -21.83 -17.23 16.11
CA ILE A 339 -21.28 -18.14 17.11
C ILE A 339 -20.07 -18.83 16.51
N ASN A 340 -18.87 -18.52 17.01
CA ASN A 340 -17.64 -19.26 16.66
C ASN A 340 -17.74 -20.71 17.18
N SER A 341 -18.26 -21.62 16.35
CA SER A 341 -18.18 -23.06 16.60
C SER A 341 -16.72 -23.52 16.46
N ASN A 342 -16.09 -23.85 17.59
CA ASN A 342 -14.72 -24.34 17.61
C ASN A 342 -14.57 -25.63 16.78
N SER A 343 -13.65 -25.59 15.81
CA SER A 343 -12.98 -26.77 15.22
C SER A 343 -13.86 -27.95 14.77
N SER A 344 -14.74 -27.75 13.79
CA SER A 344 -15.12 -28.78 12.81
C SER A 344 -15.62 -28.12 11.53
N ILE A 345 -15.19 -28.59 10.36
CA ILE A 345 -15.32 -27.87 9.06
C ILE A 345 -16.45 -28.46 8.18
N GLU A 346 -17.15 -29.49 8.66
CA GLU A 346 -17.99 -30.35 7.81
C GLU A 346 -19.42 -29.86 7.55
N ASN A 347 -19.88 -28.81 8.26
CA ASN A 347 -21.21 -28.22 8.05
C ASN A 347 -21.11 -26.82 7.44
N SER A 348 -21.60 -26.64 6.21
CA SER A 348 -21.64 -25.36 5.47
C SER A 348 -22.69 -24.35 5.98
N GLN A 349 -23.14 -24.50 7.23
CA GLN A 349 -24.25 -23.78 7.85
C GLN A 349 -23.76 -23.16 9.17
N MET A 350 -23.70 -21.83 9.19
CA MET A 350 -23.12 -21.06 10.29
C MET A 350 -24.17 -20.71 11.35
N ASN A 351 -23.80 -20.84 12.64
CA ASN A 351 -24.71 -20.59 13.77
C ASN A 351 -24.77 -19.10 14.17
N ILE A 352 -25.97 -18.66 14.54
CA ILE A 352 -26.29 -17.27 14.90
C ILE A 352 -26.72 -17.19 16.37
N ASN A 353 -26.23 -16.18 17.09
CA ASN A 353 -26.84 -15.70 18.32
C ASN A 353 -27.65 -14.44 18.02
N ILE A 354 -28.97 -14.46 18.25
CA ILE A 354 -29.79 -13.25 18.21
C ILE A 354 -29.54 -12.48 19.52
N ASN A 355 -29.06 -11.25 19.40
CA ASN A 355 -28.70 -10.42 20.54
C ASN A 355 -29.92 -9.60 21.01
N HIS A 356 -30.66 -9.00 20.06
CA HIS A 356 -31.84 -8.20 20.34
C HIS A 356 -32.73 -8.03 19.09
N GLN A 357 -34.00 -7.71 19.29
CA GLN A 357 -34.93 -7.31 18.22
C GLN A 357 -35.66 -6.02 18.62
N ILE A 358 -35.77 -5.08 17.68
CA ILE A 358 -36.53 -3.83 17.86
C ILE A 358 -37.49 -3.62 16.68
N THR A 359 -38.51 -2.80 16.90
CA THR A 359 -39.35 -2.23 15.84
C THR A 359 -39.62 -0.76 16.17
N CYS A 360 -40.00 0.03 15.17
CA CYS A 360 -40.43 1.42 15.37
C CYS A 360 -41.88 1.56 14.93
N SER A 361 -42.72 2.18 15.76
CA SER A 361 -44.15 2.42 15.47
C SER A 361 -44.38 3.29 14.22
N SER A 362 -43.35 3.98 13.73
CA SER A 362 -43.38 4.78 12.50
C SER A 362 -43.05 4.00 11.22
N PHE A 363 -42.72 2.71 11.28
CA PHE A 363 -42.38 1.92 10.09
C PHE A 363 -43.61 1.61 9.22
N ASN A 364 -43.50 1.92 7.93
CA ASN A 364 -44.49 1.58 6.90
C ASN A 364 -43.92 0.52 5.95
N GLU A 365 -42.86 0.85 5.21
CA GLU A 365 -42.17 0.02 4.22
C GLU A 365 -40.65 0.24 4.32
N PRO A 366 -39.96 -0.31 5.35
CA PRO A 366 -38.54 -0.06 5.56
C PRO A 366 -37.67 -0.89 4.60
N VAL A 367 -36.91 -0.20 3.75
CA VAL A 367 -36.23 -0.78 2.56
C VAL A 367 -34.74 -1.02 2.77
N GLN A 368 -34.05 -0.19 3.56
CA GLN A 368 -32.61 -0.29 3.75
C GLN A 368 -32.23 0.33 5.11
N ILE A 369 -31.17 -0.23 5.73
CA ILE A 369 -30.58 0.19 7.01
C ILE A 369 -29.12 0.61 6.79
N ALA A 370 -28.63 1.61 7.53
CA ALA A 370 -27.21 1.92 7.68
C ALA A 370 -26.87 2.33 9.12
N LEU A 371 -25.59 2.23 9.48
CA LEU A 371 -25.06 2.52 10.81
C LEU A 371 -24.30 3.84 10.82
N PHE A 372 -24.54 4.67 11.82
CA PHE A 372 -23.74 5.87 12.07
C PHE A 372 -22.40 5.51 12.70
N LYS A 373 -21.35 6.27 12.37
CA LYS A 373 -19.96 6.04 12.80
C LYS A 373 -19.63 6.79 14.09
N GLN A 374 -20.29 7.92 14.37
CA GLN A 374 -20.11 8.71 15.60
C GLN A 374 -21.34 8.56 16.52
N HIS A 375 -22.54 8.59 15.95
CA HIS A 375 -23.81 8.41 16.67
C HIS A 375 -24.13 6.91 16.88
N LEU A 376 -23.25 6.19 17.59
CA LEU A 376 -23.30 4.72 17.73
C LEU A 376 -24.63 4.14 18.26
N ASN A 377 -25.40 4.94 19.00
CA ASN A 377 -26.72 4.56 19.53
C ASN A 377 -27.87 4.77 18.52
N SER A 378 -27.60 5.33 17.33
CA SER A 378 -28.59 5.62 16.29
C SER A 378 -28.43 4.68 15.09
N LEU A 379 -29.56 4.29 14.50
CA LEU A 379 -29.66 3.59 13.21
C LEU A 379 -30.37 4.51 12.21
N LEU A 380 -29.95 4.49 10.95
CA LEU A 380 -30.65 5.18 9.86
C LEU A 380 -31.43 4.17 9.03
N ILE A 381 -32.74 4.38 8.92
CA ILE A 381 -33.67 3.55 8.14
C ILE A 381 -34.29 4.40 7.03
N CYS A 382 -34.26 3.90 5.79
CA CYS A 382 -35.05 4.47 4.70
C CYS A 382 -36.39 3.73 4.61
N ASP A 383 -37.47 4.43 4.93
CA ASP A 383 -38.85 3.94 4.86
C ASP A 383 -39.56 4.59 3.67
N ASN A 384 -39.64 3.83 2.57
CA ASN A 384 -40.04 4.28 1.24
C ASN A 384 -39.27 5.54 0.76
N ASN A 385 -39.78 6.74 1.07
CA ASN A 385 -39.17 8.04 0.73
C ASN A 385 -38.97 8.95 1.98
N THR A 386 -38.95 8.36 3.17
CA THR A 386 -38.71 9.05 4.45
C THR A 386 -37.45 8.48 5.08
N LEU A 387 -36.64 9.31 5.72
CA LEU A 387 -35.53 8.84 6.55
C LEU A 387 -35.96 8.87 8.02
N LEU A 388 -35.76 7.77 8.73
CA LEU A 388 -36.05 7.62 10.15
C LEU A 388 -34.74 7.34 10.89
N ILE A 389 -34.43 8.14 11.90
CA ILE A 389 -33.34 7.89 12.85
C ILE A 389 -33.95 7.22 14.07
N VAL A 390 -33.50 6.00 14.37
CA VAL A 390 -34.11 5.11 15.36
C VAL A 390 -33.05 4.69 16.39
N HIS A 391 -33.41 4.66 17.67
CA HIS A 391 -32.49 4.26 18.75
C HIS A 391 -32.23 2.75 18.73
N ASN A 392 -30.96 2.35 18.66
CA ASN A 392 -30.52 0.98 18.38
C ASN A 392 -30.92 -0.07 19.43
N ARG A 393 -31.23 0.37 20.66
CA ARG A 393 -31.56 -0.51 21.79
C ARG A 393 -33.05 -0.59 22.12
N THR A 394 -33.83 0.43 21.77
CA THR A 394 -35.25 0.54 22.17
C THR A 394 -36.23 0.59 21.00
N GLY A 395 -35.80 0.99 19.79
CA GLY A 395 -36.71 1.20 18.66
C GLY A 395 -37.40 2.57 18.64
N ASP A 396 -37.09 3.45 19.60
CA ASP A 396 -37.66 4.79 19.68
C ASP A 396 -37.23 5.66 18.49
N LEU A 397 -38.16 6.48 17.98
CA LEU A 397 -37.90 7.45 16.92
C LEU A 397 -37.16 8.67 17.49
N ILE A 398 -35.91 8.87 17.07
CA ILE A 398 -35.09 10.04 17.42
C ILE A 398 -35.41 11.22 16.50
N ASN A 399 -35.50 10.98 15.19
CA ASN A 399 -35.78 12.01 14.18
C ASN A 399 -36.48 11.42 12.95
N LYS A 400 -37.30 12.23 12.26
CA LYS A 400 -38.01 11.87 11.02
C LYS A 400 -37.82 12.97 9.99
N ILE A 401 -37.10 12.66 8.92
CA ILE A 401 -36.71 13.61 7.88
C ILE A 401 -37.52 13.30 6.62
N ASP A 402 -38.49 14.16 6.30
CA ASP A 402 -39.25 14.07 5.04
C ASP A 402 -38.46 14.71 3.90
N THR A 403 -37.88 13.88 3.02
CA THR A 403 -37.07 14.35 1.90
C THR A 403 -37.90 15.07 0.83
N ARG A 404 -39.23 14.90 0.81
CA ARG A 404 -40.12 15.60 -0.13
C ARG A 404 -40.13 17.10 0.12
N SER A 405 -40.00 17.53 1.37
CA SER A 405 -39.85 18.94 1.76
C SER A 405 -38.60 19.59 1.15
N LEU A 406 -37.56 18.78 0.89
CA LEU A 406 -36.30 19.18 0.25
C LEU A 406 -36.34 19.05 -1.29
N GLY A 407 -37.53 18.80 -1.87
CA GLY A 407 -37.73 18.57 -3.31
C GLY A 407 -37.38 17.17 -3.81
N ILE A 408 -36.86 16.29 -2.94
CA ILE A 408 -36.41 14.94 -3.30
C ILE A 408 -37.61 13.98 -3.24
N LYS A 409 -38.15 13.64 -4.42
CA LYS A 409 -39.41 12.90 -4.54
C LYS A 409 -39.30 11.40 -4.29
N THR A 410 -38.16 10.80 -4.61
CA THR A 410 -37.91 9.37 -4.39
C THR A 410 -36.49 9.08 -3.96
N ILE A 411 -36.29 8.25 -2.95
CA ILE A 411 -34.97 7.73 -2.59
C ILE A 411 -34.72 6.45 -3.42
N LYS A 412 -33.54 6.30 -4.01
CA LYS A 412 -33.16 5.14 -4.84
C LYS A 412 -31.99 4.34 -4.26
N ALA A 413 -31.09 5.01 -3.56
CA ALA A 413 -30.09 4.42 -2.66
C ALA A 413 -29.70 5.46 -1.61
N PHE A 414 -29.25 5.00 -0.44
CA PHE A 414 -28.61 5.84 0.56
C PHE A 414 -27.36 5.19 1.16
N THR A 415 -26.51 6.02 1.79
CA THR A 415 -25.39 5.60 2.62
C THR A 415 -25.06 6.70 3.65
N ILE A 416 -24.10 6.43 4.55
CA ILE A 416 -23.61 7.38 5.55
C ILE A 416 -22.12 7.65 5.28
N GLY A 417 -21.73 8.92 5.29
CA GLY A 417 -20.35 9.36 5.03
C GLY A 417 -19.40 9.14 6.21
N LEU A 418 -18.43 10.03 6.42
CA LEU A 418 -17.42 9.89 7.49
C LEU A 418 -17.70 10.76 8.73
N GLN A 419 -18.57 11.75 8.60
CA GLN A 419 -18.97 12.73 9.62
C GLN A 419 -20.45 12.58 9.99
N ASP A 420 -21.02 11.39 9.79
CA ASP A 420 -22.44 11.08 9.90
C ASP A 420 -23.36 11.94 9.01
N GLU A 421 -22.81 12.49 7.93
CA GLU A 421 -23.57 13.07 6.83
C GLU A 421 -24.36 12.00 6.08
N ILE A 422 -25.64 12.29 5.82
CA ILE A 422 -26.57 11.36 5.19
C ILE A 422 -26.56 11.61 3.69
N ILE A 423 -26.14 10.61 2.92
CA ILE A 423 -26.02 10.71 1.46
C ILE A 423 -27.15 9.90 0.84
N ILE A 424 -28.09 10.59 0.17
CA ILE A 424 -29.22 9.99 -0.55
C ILE A 424 -29.13 10.28 -2.04
N SER A 425 -29.77 9.47 -2.87
CA SER A 425 -29.78 9.68 -4.32
C SER A 425 -31.11 9.41 -5.01
N ASP A 426 -31.33 10.16 -6.09
CA ASP A 426 -32.43 10.02 -7.05
C ASP A 426 -31.86 9.94 -8.49
N HIS A 427 -32.15 10.93 -9.34
CA HIS A 427 -31.40 11.22 -10.56
C HIS A 427 -30.05 11.91 -10.29
N HIS A 428 -29.84 12.38 -9.06
CA HIS A 428 -28.62 13.05 -8.57
C HIS A 428 -28.26 12.50 -7.18
N ILE A 429 -27.14 12.96 -6.63
CA ILE A 429 -26.74 12.66 -5.26
C ILE A 429 -26.88 13.93 -4.41
N HIS A 430 -27.46 13.80 -3.23
CA HIS A 430 -27.75 14.88 -2.29
C HIS A 430 -27.19 14.51 -0.91
N ILE A 431 -26.62 15.48 -0.20
CA ILE A 431 -26.00 15.31 1.10
C ILE A 431 -26.76 16.16 2.13
N LEU A 432 -27.17 15.52 3.22
CA LEU A 432 -27.85 16.12 4.37
C LEU A 432 -26.96 16.01 5.63
N SER A 433 -27.19 16.86 6.63
CA SER A 433 -26.64 16.63 7.98
C SER A 433 -27.37 15.48 8.69
N TYR A 434 -26.80 14.98 9.79
CA TYR A 434 -27.45 14.06 10.73
C TYR A 434 -28.85 14.56 11.19
N GLU A 435 -29.03 15.87 11.34
CA GLU A 435 -30.31 16.48 11.70
C GLU A 435 -31.34 16.49 10.55
N GLY A 436 -30.92 16.19 9.32
CA GLY A 436 -31.73 16.27 8.10
C GLY A 436 -31.70 17.62 7.38
N LYS A 437 -30.83 18.56 7.77
CA LYS A 437 -30.66 19.84 7.07
C LYS A 437 -29.97 19.60 5.73
N TYR A 438 -30.47 20.21 4.66
CA TYR A 438 -29.86 20.10 3.33
C TYR A 438 -28.49 20.80 3.30
N LEU A 439 -27.43 20.08 2.90
CA LEU A 439 -26.09 20.63 2.80
C LEU A 439 -25.73 20.98 1.36
N ARG A 440 -25.77 19.99 0.44
CA ARG A 440 -25.42 20.22 -0.97
C ARG A 440 -25.92 19.11 -1.91
N LYS A 441 -25.97 19.46 -3.19
CA LYS A 441 -26.06 18.52 -4.32
C LYS A 441 -24.65 18.20 -4.81
N LEU A 442 -24.40 16.96 -5.26
CA LEU A 442 -23.23 16.69 -6.10
C LEU A 442 -23.54 17.03 -7.55
N SER A 443 -22.70 17.86 -8.15
CA SER A 443 -22.66 18.15 -9.58
C SER A 443 -21.53 17.35 -10.21
N SER A 444 -21.84 16.47 -11.17
CA SER A 444 -20.86 15.67 -11.92
C SER A 444 -20.00 16.55 -12.85
N ILE A 445 -19.10 17.33 -12.25
CA ILE A 445 -18.09 18.12 -12.95
C ILE A 445 -16.88 17.21 -13.13
N ILE A 446 -16.47 17.03 -14.38
CA ILE A 446 -15.27 16.27 -14.74
C ILE A 446 -14.07 17.20 -14.54
N GLN A 447 -13.14 16.83 -13.68
CA GLN A 447 -11.92 17.61 -13.47
C GLN A 447 -10.94 17.33 -14.62
N GLN A 448 -10.96 18.18 -15.65
CA GLN A 448 -9.99 18.10 -16.76
C GLN A 448 -8.59 18.47 -16.28
N HIS A 449 -7.81 17.46 -15.83
CA HIS A 449 -6.36 17.58 -15.72
C HIS A 449 -5.71 17.49 -17.11
N ILE A 450 -5.95 18.52 -17.94
CA ILE A 450 -5.13 18.83 -19.11
C ILE A 450 -4.12 19.87 -18.66
N VAL A 451 -2.85 19.47 -18.57
CA VAL A 451 -1.71 20.35 -18.28
C VAL A 451 -0.79 20.36 -19.50
N ASP A 452 -1.37 20.70 -20.64
CA ASP A 452 -0.63 20.96 -21.88
C ASP A 452 0.01 22.34 -21.77
N VAL A 453 1.21 22.38 -21.19
CA VAL A 453 2.04 23.60 -21.09
C VAL A 453 2.82 23.76 -22.40
N ASP A 454 2.06 24.08 -23.44
CA ASP A 454 2.55 24.25 -24.81
C ASP A 454 3.24 25.62 -24.97
N VAL A 455 4.46 25.73 -24.45
CA VAL A 455 5.30 26.93 -24.61
C VAL A 455 5.78 27.04 -26.06
N HIS A 456 5.02 27.77 -26.87
CA HIS A 456 5.39 28.15 -28.23
C HIS A 456 6.73 28.91 -28.25
N ILE A 457 7.82 28.21 -28.62
CA ILE A 457 9.07 28.82 -29.08
C ILE A 457 9.11 28.71 -30.60
N SER A 458 8.54 29.70 -31.27
CA SER A 458 8.45 29.75 -32.73
C SER A 458 9.74 30.25 -33.38
N HIS A 459 10.55 29.34 -33.93
CA HIS A 459 11.57 29.70 -34.93
C HIS A 459 11.48 28.80 -36.16
N GLN A 460 11.10 29.42 -37.29
CA GLN A 460 11.05 28.80 -38.62
C GLN A 460 12.45 28.66 -39.23
N PRO A 461 12.65 27.67 -40.11
CA PRO A 461 13.38 27.84 -41.36
C PRO A 461 12.40 28.07 -42.54
N PRO A 462 12.78 28.82 -43.60
CA PRO A 462 11.88 29.18 -44.70
C PRO A 462 11.78 28.11 -45.82
N ASP A 463 10.75 28.24 -46.66
CA ASP A 463 10.44 27.38 -47.81
C ASP A 463 11.49 27.40 -48.93
N LEU A 464 11.59 26.29 -49.69
CA LEU A 464 12.06 26.30 -51.09
C LEU A 464 11.35 25.25 -51.99
N ILE A 465 10.40 25.75 -52.79
CA ILE A 465 10.01 25.31 -54.15
C ILE A 465 9.27 23.94 -54.33
N PRO A 466 8.10 23.93 -55.03
CA PRO A 466 7.34 22.72 -55.36
C PRO A 466 7.54 22.23 -56.81
N THR A 467 7.13 20.98 -57.12
CA THR A 467 6.48 20.60 -58.41
C THR A 467 5.89 19.18 -58.40
N TYR A 468 4.69 19.02 -59.01
CA TYR A 468 4.04 17.83 -59.61
C TYR A 468 4.33 16.41 -59.03
N TYR A 469 3.31 15.63 -58.65
CA TYR A 469 2.39 14.99 -59.61
C TYR A 469 0.93 14.82 -59.10
N LYS A 470 0.01 14.48 -60.03
CA LYS A 470 -1.43 14.30 -59.75
C LYS A 470 -1.81 12.90 -59.27
N GLN A 471 -2.68 12.86 -58.26
CA GLN A 471 -3.84 11.98 -58.08
C GLN A 471 -3.77 10.54 -58.65
N GLN A 472 -3.75 9.56 -57.74
CA GLN A 472 -4.71 8.46 -57.80
C GLN A 472 -5.54 8.44 -56.51
N GLN A 473 -6.85 8.18 -56.62
CA GLN A 473 -7.77 8.16 -55.49
C GLN A 473 -7.95 6.73 -54.96
N SER A 474 -7.37 6.45 -53.80
CA SER A 474 -7.82 5.37 -52.91
C SER A 474 -8.38 6.00 -51.63
N ARG A 475 -9.66 5.77 -51.33
CA ARG A 475 -10.28 6.23 -50.09
C ARG A 475 -9.69 5.47 -48.89
N ASN A 476 -8.67 6.04 -48.25
CA ASN A 476 -8.43 5.78 -46.85
C ASN A 476 -9.31 6.73 -46.06
N GLU A 477 -10.38 6.20 -45.46
CA GLU A 477 -11.19 6.95 -44.51
C GLU A 477 -10.36 7.13 -43.24
N ILE A 478 -9.82 8.33 -43.05
CA ILE A 478 -9.21 8.73 -41.78
C ILE A 478 -10.35 8.81 -40.76
N ILE A 479 -10.50 7.75 -39.96
CA ILE A 479 -11.46 7.71 -38.86
C ILE A 479 -11.01 8.72 -37.82
N ASP A 480 -11.78 9.80 -37.72
CA ASP A 480 -11.56 10.92 -36.81
C ASP A 480 -11.93 10.51 -35.36
N GLU A 481 -11.04 9.73 -34.73
CA GLU A 481 -11.25 9.14 -33.39
C GLU A 481 -11.39 10.18 -32.26
N SER A 482 -11.11 11.46 -32.55
CA SER A 482 -11.31 12.62 -31.66
C SER A 482 -12.72 12.69 -31.04
N LYS A 483 -13.72 12.10 -31.70
CA LYS A 483 -15.14 12.13 -31.28
C LYS A 483 -15.51 11.12 -30.20
N SER A 484 -14.62 10.21 -29.82
CA SER A 484 -14.89 9.19 -28.81
C SER A 484 -14.94 9.73 -27.36
N ASN A 485 -14.14 10.75 -27.04
CA ASN A 485 -13.99 11.26 -25.66
C ASN A 485 -14.97 12.37 -25.27
N HIS A 486 -15.76 12.93 -26.20
CA HIS A 486 -16.63 14.10 -25.95
C HIS A 486 -18.03 13.78 -25.38
N ASN A 487 -18.36 12.52 -25.10
CA ASN A 487 -19.73 12.08 -24.72
C ASN A 487 -19.93 11.73 -23.23
N LEU A 488 -19.10 12.28 -22.33
CA LEU A 488 -19.22 12.09 -20.87
C LEU A 488 -20.17 13.10 -20.18
N ILE A 489 -20.97 13.86 -20.93
CA ILE A 489 -22.09 14.63 -20.37
C ILE A 489 -23.18 13.62 -19.96
N SER A 490 -23.43 13.51 -18.65
CA SER A 490 -24.44 12.65 -18.04
C SER A 490 -25.76 12.65 -18.82
N LYS A 491 -26.10 11.53 -19.50
CA LYS A 491 -27.29 11.41 -20.37
C LYS A 491 -28.62 11.41 -19.60
N GLY A 492 -28.55 11.51 -18.28
CA GLY A 492 -29.62 11.22 -17.35
C GLY A 492 -29.71 9.72 -17.08
N GLY A 493 -30.00 9.41 -15.83
CA GLY A 493 -30.08 8.07 -15.28
C GLY A 493 -30.58 8.18 -13.84
N PHE A 494 -30.45 7.13 -13.05
CA PHE A 494 -30.66 7.18 -11.61
C PHE A 494 -29.61 6.34 -10.90
N TYR A 495 -29.26 6.78 -9.69
CA TYR A 495 -28.31 6.06 -8.85
C TYR A 495 -29.04 4.95 -8.09
N THR A 496 -28.42 3.78 -8.00
CA THR A 496 -29.02 2.54 -7.48
C THR A 496 -28.21 1.89 -6.37
N ALA A 497 -26.99 2.37 -6.10
CA ALA A 497 -26.20 2.00 -4.93
C ALA A 497 -25.27 3.15 -4.54
N LEU A 498 -24.97 3.30 -3.25
CA LEU A 498 -24.00 4.27 -2.72
C LEU A 498 -23.14 3.63 -1.62
N CYS A 499 -21.85 3.95 -1.59
CA CYS A 499 -20.93 3.58 -0.50
C CYS A 499 -19.83 4.62 -0.37
N VAL A 500 -19.33 4.87 0.84
CA VAL A 500 -18.20 5.79 1.10
C VAL A 500 -17.04 5.02 1.69
N ASP A 501 -15.85 5.14 1.10
CA ASP A 501 -14.65 4.45 1.58
C ASP A 501 -14.06 5.09 2.86
N LYS A 502 -12.98 4.51 3.37
CA LYS A 502 -12.27 5.01 4.56
C LYS A 502 -11.57 6.37 4.36
N ASN A 503 -11.41 6.82 3.12
CA ASN A 503 -10.72 8.06 2.74
C ASN A 503 -11.71 9.22 2.44
N GLY A 504 -12.98 8.88 2.23
CA GLY A 504 -14.08 9.79 1.92
C GLY A 504 -14.51 9.79 0.44
N LEU A 505 -13.93 8.90 -0.38
CA LEU A 505 -14.35 8.71 -1.77
C LEU A 505 -15.75 8.09 -1.79
N LEU A 506 -16.66 8.73 -2.53
CA LEU A 506 -18.03 8.25 -2.71
C LEU A 506 -18.10 7.42 -4.00
N LEU A 507 -18.49 6.16 -3.86
CA LEU A 507 -18.75 5.24 -4.96
C LEU A 507 -20.26 5.15 -5.19
N ALA A 508 -20.69 5.41 -6.42
CA ALA A 508 -22.10 5.50 -6.79
C ALA A 508 -22.43 4.60 -8.00
N GLY A 509 -23.19 3.54 -7.75
CA GLY A 509 -23.73 2.69 -8.81
C GLY A 509 -24.85 3.43 -9.55
N LYS A 510 -24.78 3.50 -10.87
CA LYS A 510 -25.66 4.29 -11.72
C LYS A 510 -26.23 3.45 -12.86
N CYS A 511 -27.51 3.66 -13.16
CA CYS A 511 -28.18 3.12 -14.34
C CYS A 511 -28.53 4.29 -15.28
N GLU A 512 -27.95 4.35 -16.47
CA GLU A 512 -28.27 5.35 -17.50
C GLU A 512 -29.58 5.01 -18.22
N LYS A 513 -30.22 6.02 -18.84
CA LYS A 513 -31.47 5.85 -19.62
C LYS A 513 -31.35 4.89 -20.80
N ASP A 514 -30.15 4.66 -21.33
CA ASP A 514 -29.89 3.73 -22.44
C ASP A 514 -29.67 2.27 -22.00
N GLY A 515 -29.76 1.99 -20.69
CA GLY A 515 -29.60 0.64 -20.13
C GLY A 515 -28.15 0.19 -19.96
N ASN A 516 -27.17 1.09 -20.13
CA ASN A 516 -25.83 0.89 -19.60
C ASN A 516 -25.81 1.27 -18.11
N SER A 517 -25.04 0.51 -17.33
CA SER A 517 -24.87 0.75 -15.89
C SER A 517 -23.41 0.61 -15.51
N HIS A 518 -22.95 1.46 -14.60
CA HIS A 518 -21.55 1.61 -14.21
C HIS A 518 -21.42 2.09 -12.75
N ILE A 519 -20.21 2.13 -12.21
CA ILE A 519 -19.95 2.73 -10.89
C ILE A 519 -19.12 4.00 -11.11
N GLU A 520 -19.59 5.13 -10.62
CA GLU A 520 -18.88 6.42 -10.61
C GLU A 520 -18.14 6.59 -9.29
N ILE A 521 -16.88 7.05 -9.32
CA ILE A 521 -16.11 7.39 -8.11
C ILE A 521 -15.92 8.90 -8.04
N TYR A 522 -16.36 9.48 -6.93
CA TYR A 522 -16.30 10.90 -6.63
C TYR A 522 -15.30 11.22 -5.52
N ASP A 523 -14.67 12.39 -5.59
CA ASP A 523 -13.86 12.92 -4.49
C ASP A 523 -14.73 13.55 -3.38
N ASN A 524 -14.09 13.91 -2.26
CA ASN A 524 -14.75 14.52 -1.11
C ASN A 524 -15.33 15.92 -1.42
N GLN A 525 -14.95 16.54 -2.55
CA GLN A 525 -15.47 17.84 -3.01
C GLN A 525 -16.70 17.69 -3.93
N GLY A 526 -16.83 16.57 -4.64
CA GLY A 526 -17.92 16.26 -5.57
C GLY A 526 -17.50 16.09 -7.04
N HIS A 527 -16.21 16.10 -7.35
CA HIS A 527 -15.70 15.90 -8.71
C HIS A 527 -15.74 14.42 -9.10
N LEU A 528 -16.09 14.14 -10.35
CA LEU A 528 -16.04 12.79 -10.89
C LEU A 528 -14.58 12.44 -11.23
N LEU A 529 -14.00 11.48 -10.50
CA LEU A 529 -12.61 11.03 -10.69
C LEU A 529 -12.50 9.95 -11.77
N ARG A 530 -13.28 8.87 -11.63
CA ARG A 530 -13.14 7.62 -12.42
C ARG A 530 -14.49 6.93 -12.59
N ILE A 531 -14.57 6.02 -13.58
CA ILE A 531 -15.73 5.17 -13.85
C ILE A 531 -15.28 3.70 -13.91
N ILE A 532 -16.09 2.79 -13.34
CA ILE A 532 -15.98 1.34 -13.52
C ILE A 532 -17.01 0.91 -14.57
N ASP A 533 -16.57 0.77 -15.81
CA ASP A 533 -17.41 0.48 -16.97
C ASP A 533 -17.78 -1.01 -17.11
N SER A 534 -17.01 -1.91 -16.49
CA SER A 534 -17.25 -3.36 -16.49
C SER A 534 -17.38 -3.96 -17.90
N TYR A 535 -16.65 -3.42 -18.88
CA TYR A 535 -16.87 -3.62 -20.32
C TYR A 535 -17.22 -5.05 -20.78
N SER A 536 -16.48 -6.05 -20.32
CA SER A 536 -16.65 -7.47 -20.71
C SER A 536 -17.70 -8.21 -19.88
N GLN A 537 -17.99 -7.73 -18.66
CA GLN A 537 -18.99 -8.27 -17.75
C GLN A 537 -19.91 -7.13 -17.27
N ARG A 538 -20.66 -6.55 -18.21
CA ARG A 538 -21.42 -5.31 -17.97
C ARG A 538 -22.33 -5.42 -16.76
N LEU A 539 -22.33 -4.37 -15.93
CA LEU A 539 -23.34 -4.19 -14.90
C LEU A 539 -24.69 -3.89 -15.55
N ARG A 540 -25.77 -4.30 -14.89
CA ARG A 540 -27.15 -4.10 -15.33
C ARG A 540 -27.94 -3.29 -14.31
N ARG A 541 -27.94 -3.70 -13.03
CA ARG A 541 -28.56 -2.95 -11.94
C ARG A 541 -27.74 -3.10 -10.64
N PRO A 542 -26.64 -2.35 -10.48
CA PRO A 542 -25.85 -2.34 -9.25
C PRO A 542 -26.69 -1.82 -8.09
N CYS A 543 -27.08 -2.68 -7.14
CA CYS A 543 -28.06 -2.36 -6.08
C CYS A 543 -27.45 -2.20 -4.67
N SER A 544 -26.23 -2.69 -4.45
CA SER A 544 -25.49 -2.50 -3.21
C SER A 544 -23.98 -2.47 -3.49
N LEU A 545 -23.26 -1.65 -2.72
CA LEU A 545 -21.82 -1.44 -2.81
C LEU A 545 -21.21 -1.51 -1.40
N ALA A 546 -20.09 -2.21 -1.27
CA ALA A 546 -19.28 -2.24 -0.05
C ALA A 546 -17.78 -2.15 -0.40
N THR A 547 -17.08 -1.19 0.20
CA THR A 547 -15.63 -0.97 0.00
C THR A 547 -14.78 -1.65 1.06
N THR A 548 -13.61 -2.15 0.67
CA THR A 548 -12.54 -2.59 1.59
C THR A 548 -11.38 -1.58 1.65
N SER A 549 -10.61 -1.68 2.73
CA SER A 549 -9.49 -0.81 3.07
C SER A 549 -8.30 -0.89 2.10
N ASP A 550 -8.24 -1.88 1.21
CA ASP A 550 -7.22 -2.04 0.18
C ASP A 550 -7.54 -1.30 -1.15
N GLY A 551 -8.72 -0.69 -1.27
CA GLY A 551 -9.15 -0.03 -2.52
C GLY A 551 -9.93 -0.92 -3.49
N CYS A 552 -10.50 -2.03 -3.00
CA CYS A 552 -11.49 -2.82 -3.75
C CYS A 552 -12.94 -2.53 -3.33
N VAL A 553 -13.88 -2.66 -4.26
CA VAL A 553 -15.32 -2.51 -4.06
C VAL A 553 -16.05 -3.76 -4.52
N PHE A 554 -16.95 -4.25 -3.67
CA PHE A 554 -17.92 -5.29 -3.96
C PHE A 554 -19.22 -4.65 -4.44
N CYS A 555 -19.77 -5.17 -5.53
CA CYS A 555 -21.01 -4.70 -6.13
C CYS A 555 -21.96 -5.89 -6.33
N VAL A 556 -23.18 -5.78 -5.81
CA VAL A 556 -24.27 -6.71 -6.13
C VAL A 556 -25.02 -6.19 -7.35
N ASP A 557 -25.14 -7.01 -8.39
CA ASP A 557 -25.97 -6.72 -9.57
C ASP A 557 -27.25 -7.58 -9.52
N LEU A 558 -28.36 -6.90 -9.22
CA LEU A 558 -29.69 -7.50 -9.01
C LEU A 558 -30.25 -8.17 -10.27
N THR A 559 -29.79 -7.80 -11.47
CA THR A 559 -30.36 -8.33 -12.72
C THR A 559 -29.68 -9.61 -13.19
N THR A 560 -28.43 -9.85 -12.75
CA THR A 560 -27.64 -11.02 -13.12
C THR A 560 -27.46 -12.01 -11.96
N ASP A 561 -28.07 -11.74 -10.80
CA ASP A 561 -27.96 -12.53 -9.58
C ASP A 561 -26.49 -12.83 -9.21
N SER A 562 -25.66 -11.78 -9.22
CA SER A 562 -24.20 -11.92 -9.06
C SER A 562 -23.59 -10.80 -8.23
N ILE A 563 -22.58 -11.13 -7.43
CA ILE A 563 -21.67 -10.19 -6.77
C ILE A 563 -20.34 -10.14 -7.54
N ARG A 564 -19.79 -8.94 -7.75
CA ARG A 564 -18.53 -8.68 -8.46
C ARG A 564 -17.59 -7.84 -7.62
N LYS A 565 -16.29 -8.11 -7.70
CA LYS A 565 -15.24 -7.34 -7.03
C LYS A 565 -14.45 -6.52 -8.06
N TYR A 566 -14.23 -5.23 -7.81
CA TYR A 566 -13.46 -4.33 -8.68
C TYR A 566 -12.40 -3.59 -7.87
N ARG A 567 -11.26 -3.22 -8.48
CA ARG A 567 -10.33 -2.23 -7.90
C ARG A 567 -10.76 -0.82 -8.32
N TYR A 568 -10.65 0.17 -7.43
CA TYR A 568 -11.04 1.56 -7.74
C TYR A 568 -10.00 2.63 -7.37
N THR A 569 -8.86 2.25 -6.78
CA THR A 569 -7.76 3.15 -6.36
C THR A 569 -6.54 3.08 -7.26
#